data_AF-A0A811R9N0-F1
#
_entry.id   AF-A0A811R9N0-F1
#
_cell.length_a   1.000
_cell.length_b   1.000
_cell.length_c   1.000
_cell.angle_alpha   90.00
_cell.angle_beta   90.00
_cell.angle_gamma   90.00
#
_symmetry.space_group_name_H-M   'P 1'
#
loop_
_entity.id
_entity.type
_entity.pdbx_description
1 polymer ?
#
loop_
_entity_poly.entity_id
_entity_poly.type
_entity_poly.pdbx_seq_one_letter_code
_entity_poly.pdbx_strand_id
1 'polypeptide(L)'
;MQKGITKLKNILEGKPEPQFSSEDYMMLYTTIYNMCTQKPPHDYSQQLYDKYRESFEEYITSMVEDLSRMYRLFSKITCGLEPISNMFKMHVTNEGTALVKQAEDSASNKKVFVWKIIELHDKYVAYVTQCLHVDVWIS
;
A
#
# COMPACT_ATOMS: atom_id res chain seq x y z
N MET A 1 -13.02 4.60 16.15
CA MET A 1 -12.66 3.71 15.03
C MET A 1 -12.96 4.32 13.66
N GLN A 2 -14.22 4.52 13.26
CA GLN A 2 -14.53 5.01 11.90
C GLN A 2 -13.82 6.32 11.52
N LYS A 3 -13.76 7.29 12.44
CA LYS A 3 -13.01 8.54 12.23
C LYS A 3 -11.53 8.33 11.90
N GLY A 4 -10.89 7.36 12.57
CA GLY A 4 -9.49 6.99 12.30
C GLY A 4 -9.32 6.34 10.93
N ILE A 5 -10.26 5.47 10.54
CA ILE A 5 -10.28 4.85 9.20
C ILE A 5 -10.45 5.92 8.12
N THR A 6 -11.40 6.84 8.29
CA THR A 6 -11.63 7.95 7.34
C THR A 6 -10.41 8.85 7.21
N LYS A 7 -9.81 9.24 8.34
CA LYS A 7 -8.59 10.07 8.35
C LYS A 7 -7.44 9.37 7.62
N LEU A 8 -7.21 8.08 7.90
CA LEU A 8 -6.19 7.28 7.21
C LEU A 8 -6.46 7.22 5.71
N LYS A 9 -7.71 6.95 5.29
CA LYS A 9 -8.10 6.90 3.88
C LYS A 9 -7.82 8.23 3.18
N ASN A 10 -8.18 9.37 3.79
CA ASN A 10 -7.91 10.68 3.23
C ASN A 10 -6.41 10.95 3.06
N ILE A 11 -5.57 10.55 4.03
CA ILE A 11 -4.11 10.67 3.94
C ILE A 11 -3.57 9.81 2.79
N LEU A 12 -4.02 8.56 2.68
CA LEU A 12 -3.58 7.64 1.62
C LEU A 12 -4.00 8.12 0.21
N GLU A 13 -5.16 8.78 0.10
CA GLU A 13 -5.66 9.38 -1.15
C GLU A 13 -5.06 10.77 -1.43
N GLY A 14 -4.19 11.30 -0.57
CA GLY A 14 -3.58 12.62 -0.72
C GLY A 14 -4.57 13.80 -0.59
N LYS A 15 -5.71 13.59 0.06
CA LYS A 15 -6.70 14.65 0.34
C LYS A 15 -6.18 15.60 1.43
N PRO A 16 -6.67 16.85 1.50
CA PRO A 16 -6.32 17.79 2.56
C PRO A 16 -6.79 17.27 3.93
N GLU A 17 -5.91 16.57 4.63
CA GLU A 17 -6.15 15.98 5.95
C GLU A 17 -4.89 16.15 6.80
N PRO A 18 -4.99 16.68 8.03
CA PRO A 18 -3.84 16.75 8.93
C PRO A 18 -3.27 15.36 9.21
N GLN A 19 -1.96 15.28 9.44
CA GLN A 19 -1.36 14.06 9.94
C GLN A 19 -1.96 13.67 11.31
N PHE A 20 -1.81 12.40 11.68
CA PHE A 20 -2.20 11.95 13.01
C PHE A 20 -1.38 12.67 14.08
N SER A 21 -2.06 13.31 15.03
CA SER A 21 -1.42 13.87 16.23
C SER A 21 -1.18 12.77 17.27
N SER A 22 -0.34 13.05 18.26
CA SER A 22 -0.17 12.15 19.42
C SER A 22 -1.49 11.90 20.16
N GLU A 23 -2.36 12.90 20.23
CA GLU A 23 -3.70 12.78 20.82
C GLU A 23 -4.59 11.82 20.01
N ASP A 24 -4.55 11.90 18.68
CA ASP A 24 -5.27 10.97 17.81
C ASP A 24 -4.81 9.52 18.04
N TYR A 25 -3.48 9.30 18.08
CA TYR A 25 -2.91 7.98 18.34
C TYR A 25 -3.31 7.46 19.72
N MET A 26 -3.25 8.30 20.75
CA MET A 26 -3.63 7.93 22.11
C MET A 26 -5.12 7.57 22.19
N MET A 27 -5.99 8.35 21.55
CA MET A 27 -7.42 8.10 21.50
C MET A 27 -7.73 6.78 20.79
N LEU A 28 -7.09 6.52 19.65
CA LEU A 28 -7.26 5.27 18.90
C LEU A 28 -6.79 4.06 19.72
N TYR A 29 -5.59 4.13 20.27
CA TYR A 29 -5.02 3.06 21.09
C TYR A 29 -5.89 2.77 22.30
N THR A 30 -6.29 3.80 23.04
CA THR A 30 -7.17 3.66 24.22
C THR A 30 -8.51 3.06 23.85
N THR A 31 -9.10 3.50 22.72
CA THR A 31 -10.37 2.94 22.24
C THR A 31 -10.25 1.46 21.93
N ILE A 32 -9.23 1.07 21.15
CA ILE A 32 -8.98 -0.34 20.79
C ILE A 32 -8.72 -1.16 22.06
N TYR A 33 -7.84 -0.69 22.93
CA TYR A 33 -7.51 -1.35 24.18
C TYR A 33 -8.75 -1.58 25.05
N ASN A 34 -9.57 -0.55 25.28
CA ASN A 34 -10.79 -0.67 26.07
C ASN A 34 -11.82 -1.61 25.44
N MET A 35 -11.90 -1.67 24.11
CA MET A 35 -12.83 -2.58 23.42
C MET A 35 -12.35 -4.04 23.45
N CYS A 36 -11.04 -4.28 23.41
CA CYS A 36 -10.44 -5.62 23.48
C CYS A 36 -10.28 -6.17 24.90
N THR A 37 -10.33 -5.32 25.94
CA THR A 37 -10.12 -5.72 27.35
C THR A 37 -11.40 -5.73 28.19
N GLN A 38 -12.56 -5.55 27.55
CA GLN A 38 -13.85 -5.66 28.21
C GLN A 38 -14.08 -7.07 28.77
N LYS A 39 -14.67 -7.17 29.96
CA LYS A 39 -14.94 -8.44 30.63
C LYS A 39 -16.04 -9.22 29.87
N PRO A 40 -16.03 -10.57 29.93
CA PRO A 40 -17.11 -11.38 29.37
C PRO A 40 -18.49 -10.88 29.84
N PRO A 41 -19.52 -10.87 28.99
CA PRO A 41 -19.60 -11.52 27.67
C PRO A 41 -19.19 -10.62 26.47
N HIS A 42 -18.64 -9.43 26.72
CA HIS A 42 -18.47 -8.39 25.70
C HIS A 42 -17.04 -8.30 25.14
N ASP A 43 -16.55 -9.40 24.56
CA ASP A 43 -15.30 -9.39 23.80
C ASP A 43 -15.56 -8.88 22.37
N TYR A 44 -15.14 -7.65 22.08
CA TYR A 44 -15.29 -7.02 20.77
C TYR A 44 -14.04 -7.14 19.89
N SER A 45 -13.00 -7.83 20.35
CA SER A 45 -11.72 -7.92 19.62
C SER A 45 -11.89 -8.50 18.22
N GLN A 46 -12.64 -9.59 18.08
CA GLN A 46 -12.90 -10.23 16.79
C GLN A 46 -13.69 -9.31 15.84
N GLN A 47 -14.79 -8.71 16.31
CA GLN A 47 -15.61 -7.81 15.50
C GLN A 47 -14.81 -6.58 15.04
N LEU A 48 -13.89 -6.10 15.87
CA LEU A 48 -12.98 -5.01 15.49
C LEU A 48 -11.99 -5.42 14.41
N TYR A 49 -11.40 -6.61 14.55
CA TYR A 49 -10.49 -7.15 13.55
C TYR A 49 -11.19 -7.35 12.21
N ASP A 50 -12.38 -7.97 12.23
CA ASP A 50 -13.17 -8.22 11.01
C ASP A 50 -13.53 -6.91 10.32
N LYS A 51 -13.97 -5.89 11.08
CA LYS A 51 -14.29 -4.58 10.51
C LYS A 51 -13.08 -3.85 9.94
N TYR A 52 -11.94 -3.94 10.61
CA TYR A 52 -10.69 -3.35 10.11
C TYR A 52 -10.23 -4.05 8.83
N ARG A 53 -10.30 -5.38 8.82
CA ARG A 53 -9.99 -6.22 7.67
C ARG A 53 -10.88 -5.88 6.49
N GLU A 54 -12.20 -5.84 6.68
CA GLU A 54 -13.17 -5.49 5.64
C GLU A 54 -12.88 -4.09 5.05
N SER A 55 -12.68 -3.08 5.90
CA SER A 55 -12.37 -1.71 5.43
C SER A 55 -11.07 -1.66 4.61
N PHE A 56 -10.09 -2.50 4.96
CA PHE A 56 -8.81 -2.57 4.26
C PHE A 56 -8.93 -3.33 2.93
N GLU A 57 -9.64 -4.46 2.92
CA GLU A 57 -9.94 -5.24 1.72
C GLU A 57 -10.76 -4.42 0.72
N GLU A 58 -11.77 -3.67 1.17
CA GLU A 58 -12.54 -2.74 0.35
C GLU A 58 -11.66 -1.65 -0.29
N TYR A 59 -10.75 -1.05 0.49
CA TYR A 59 -9.85 -0.02 -0.01
C TYR A 59 -8.90 -0.57 -1.09
N ILE A 60 -8.28 -1.72 -0.84
CA ILE A 60 -7.39 -2.37 -1.82
C ILE A 60 -8.16 -2.71 -3.09
N THR A 61 -9.35 -3.31 -2.94
CA THR A 61 -10.18 -3.71 -4.09
C THR A 61 -10.53 -2.50 -4.95
N SER A 62 -10.97 -1.40 -4.34
CA SER A 62 -11.26 -0.15 -5.05
C SER A 62 -10.04 0.39 -5.81
N MET A 63 -8.87 0.38 -5.19
CA MET A 63 -7.62 0.85 -5.83
C MET A 63 -7.22 -0.03 -7.03
N VAL A 64 -7.37 -1.35 -6.90
CA VAL A 64 -7.08 -2.31 -7.99
C VAL A 64 -8.07 -2.13 -9.14
N GLU A 65 -9.36 -1.96 -8.84
CA GLU A 65 -10.40 -1.70 -9.84
C GLU A 65 -10.15 -0.40 -10.61
N ASP A 66 -9.79 0.68 -9.90
CA ASP A 66 -9.46 1.97 -10.52
C ASP A 66 -8.25 1.86 -11.46
N LEU A 67 -7.20 1.12 -11.05
CA LEU A 67 -6.04 0.90 -11.91
C LEU A 67 -6.39 0.04 -13.13
N SER A 68 -7.16 -1.03 -12.93
CA SER A 68 -7.64 -1.88 -14.02
C SER A 68 -8.49 -1.09 -15.02
N ARG A 69 -9.35 -0.20 -14.51
CA ARG A 69 -10.16 0.71 -15.34
C ARG A 69 -9.30 1.69 -16.13
N MET A 70 -8.28 2.28 -15.50
CA MET A 70 -7.31 3.13 -16.18
C MET A 70 -6.63 2.34 -17.30
N TYR A 71 -6.07 1.18 -17.00
CA TYR A 71 -5.40 0.31 -17.97
C TYR A 71 -6.30 0.00 -19.18
N ARG A 72 -7.54 -0.46 -18.95
CA ARG A 72 -8.51 -0.80 -20.01
C ARG A 72 -8.91 0.40 -20.89
N LEU A 73 -8.84 1.62 -20.35
CA LEU A 73 -9.11 2.83 -21.12
C LEU A 73 -7.94 3.16 -22.03
N PHE A 74 -6.73 3.19 -21.48
CA PHE A 74 -5.52 3.55 -22.22
C PHE A 74 -5.08 2.45 -23.20
N SER A 75 -5.39 1.18 -22.94
CA SER A 75 -5.10 0.06 -23.86
C SER A 75 -5.86 0.14 -25.19
N LYS A 76 -6.97 0.90 -25.24
CA LYS A 76 -7.74 1.14 -26.46
C LYS A 76 -7.17 2.25 -27.34
N ILE A 77 -6.23 3.04 -26.80
CA ILE A 77 -5.58 4.14 -27.50
C ILE A 77 -4.23 3.62 -28.01
N THR A 78 -3.92 3.82 -29.30
CA THR A 78 -2.61 3.49 -29.86
C THR A 78 -1.51 4.20 -29.06
N CYS A 79 -0.55 3.44 -28.54
CA CYS A 79 0.52 3.92 -27.63
C CYS A 79 0.03 4.53 -26.29
N GLY A 80 -1.25 4.40 -25.93
CA GLY A 80 -1.81 5.01 -24.71
C GLY A 80 -1.20 4.48 -23.41
N LEU A 81 -0.67 3.26 -23.42
CA LEU A 81 0.00 2.65 -22.26
C LEU A 81 1.47 3.04 -22.14
N GLU A 82 2.08 3.61 -23.17
CA GLU A 82 3.51 3.93 -23.17
C GLU A 82 3.89 4.95 -22.08
N PRO A 83 3.16 6.06 -21.87
CA PRO A 83 3.44 6.98 -20.78
C PRO A 83 3.31 6.33 -19.40
N ILE A 84 2.31 5.46 -19.21
CA ILE A 84 2.05 4.76 -17.95
C ILE A 84 3.18 3.77 -17.66
N SER A 85 3.58 2.98 -18.66
CA SER A 85 4.72 2.07 -18.59
C SER A 85 6.02 2.81 -18.25
N ASN A 86 6.26 3.96 -18.90
CA ASN A 86 7.44 4.77 -18.65
C ASN A 86 7.45 5.38 -17.24
N MET A 87 6.32 5.86 -16.76
CA MET A 87 6.17 6.35 -15.38
C MET A 87 6.43 5.23 -14.35
N PHE A 88 5.86 4.05 -14.58
CA PHE A 88 6.08 2.89 -13.71
C PHE A 88 7.55 2.47 -13.69
N LYS A 89 8.17 2.33 -14.88
CA LYS A 89 9.59 2.01 -15.03
C LYS A 89 10.49 3.02 -14.31
N MET A 90 10.21 4.31 -14.46
CA MET A 90 10.94 5.37 -13.78
C MET A 90 10.81 5.29 -12.27
N HIS A 91 9.60 5.02 -11.75
CA HIS A 91 9.37 4.87 -10.31
C HIS A 91 10.13 3.67 -9.72
N VAL A 92 10.05 2.48 -10.34
CA VAL A 92 10.80 1.29 -9.90
C VAL A 92 12.31 1.54 -9.95
N THR A 93 12.78 2.21 -11.01
CA THR A 93 14.20 2.57 -11.16
C THR A 93 14.66 3.52 -10.06
N ASN A 94 13.84 4.50 -9.70
CA ASN A 94 14.14 5.46 -8.63
C ASN A 94 14.21 4.77 -7.25
N GLU A 95 13.25 3.89 -6.93
CA GLU A 95 13.30 3.10 -5.68
C GLU A 95 14.54 2.19 -5.65
N GLY A 96 14.83 1.48 -6.75
CA GLY A 96 16.03 0.64 -6.85
C GLY A 96 17.34 1.43 -6.72
N THR A 97 17.43 2.60 -7.35
CA THR A 97 18.60 3.48 -7.25
C THR A 97 18.80 4.01 -5.82
N ALA A 98 17.72 4.31 -5.11
CA ALA A 98 17.79 4.72 -3.71
C ALA A 98 18.36 3.59 -2.81
N LEU A 99 17.99 2.33 -3.08
CA LEU A 99 18.56 1.18 -2.39
C LEU A 99 20.04 0.99 -2.67
N VAL A 100 20.48 1.20 -3.92
CA VAL A 100 21.91 1.14 -4.30
C VAL A 100 22.71 2.20 -3.53
N LYS A 101 22.26 3.45 -3.55
CA LYS A 101 22.91 4.54 -2.80
C LYS A 101 23.01 4.25 -1.30
N GLN A 102 21.92 3.76 -0.69
CA GLN A 102 21.94 3.36 0.72
C GLN A 102 22.99 2.27 1.01
N ALA A 103 23.22 1.35 0.08
CA ALA A 103 24.20 0.28 0.21
C ALA A 103 25.64 0.75 -0.03
N GLU A 104 25.85 1.83 -0.78
CA GLU A 104 27.16 2.48 -0.99
C GLU A 104 27.54 3.38 0.20
N ASP A 105 26.58 4.13 0.74
CA ASP A 105 26.78 5.09 1.83
C ASP A 105 26.92 4.43 3.20
N SER A 106 26.39 3.21 3.35
CA SER A 106 26.53 2.40 4.56
C SER A 106 27.51 1.27 4.28
N ALA A 107 28.31 0.83 5.27
CA ALA A 107 29.00 -0.47 5.21
C ALA A 107 27.99 -1.63 5.32
N SER A 108 26.93 -1.58 4.51
CA SER A 108 25.81 -2.50 4.52
C SER A 108 26.28 -3.87 4.09
N ASN A 109 25.86 -4.88 4.86
CA ASN A 109 26.14 -6.26 4.51
C ASN A 109 25.47 -6.55 3.16
N LYS A 110 26.24 -7.01 2.16
CA LYS A 110 25.74 -7.39 0.82
C LYS A 110 24.48 -8.24 0.88
N LYS A 111 24.31 -9.08 1.91
CA LYS A 111 23.09 -9.86 2.15
C LYS A 111 21.84 -9.01 2.39
N VAL A 112 21.94 -7.94 3.18
CA VAL A 112 20.83 -7.03 3.48
C VAL A 112 20.41 -6.29 2.23
N PHE A 113 21.38 -5.85 1.41
CA PHE A 113 21.08 -5.22 0.13
C PHE A 113 20.35 -6.18 -0.83
N VAL A 114 20.86 -7.40 -1.00
CA VAL A 114 20.22 -8.42 -1.85
C VAL A 114 18.79 -8.73 -1.39
N TRP A 115 18.58 -8.84 -0.07
CA TRP A 115 17.24 -9.09 0.47
C TRP A 115 16.25 -7.96 0.13
N LYS A 116 16.65 -6.69 0.32
CA LYS A 116 15.81 -5.53 -0.03
C LYS A 116 15.48 -5.47 -1.53
N ILE A 117 16.40 -5.89 -2.40
CA ILE A 117 16.15 -5.96 -3.85
C ILE A 117 15.13 -7.06 -4.19
N ILE A 118 15.21 -8.22 -3.54
CA ILE A 118 14.23 -9.30 -3.72
C ILE A 118 12.84 -8.83 -3.27
N GLU A 119 12.73 -8.17 -2.10
CA GLU A 119 11.46 -7.61 -1.63
C GLU A 119 10.88 -6.58 -2.61
N LEU A 120 11.73 -5.71 -3.18
CA LEU A 120 11.30 -4.73 -4.18
C LEU A 120 10.76 -5.42 -5.44
N HIS A 121 11.46 -6.46 -5.91
CA HIS A 121 11.04 -7.25 -7.06
C HIS A 121 9.69 -7.92 -6.82
N ASP A 122 9.54 -8.64 -5.70
CA ASP A 122 8.31 -9.36 -5.38
C ASP A 122 7.11 -8.41 -5.22
N LYS A 123 7.33 -7.23 -4.61
CA LYS A 123 6.32 -6.16 -4.52
C LYS A 123 5.79 -5.76 -5.89
N TYR A 124 6.66 -5.45 -6.85
CA TYR A 124 6.23 -4.95 -8.16
C TYR A 124 5.75 -6.06 -9.11
N VAL A 125 6.27 -7.28 -8.99
CA VAL A 125 5.69 -8.45 -9.69
C VAL A 125 4.26 -8.67 -9.24
N ALA A 126 4.00 -8.69 -7.93
CA ALA A 126 2.63 -8.82 -7.42
C ALA A 126 1.71 -7.71 -7.97
N TYR A 127 2.18 -6.47 -8.00
CA TYR A 127 1.40 -5.34 -8.52
C TYR A 127 1.07 -5.48 -10.02
N VAL A 128 2.04 -5.88 -10.85
CA VAL A 128 1.83 -6.07 -12.29
C VAL A 128 0.90 -7.25 -12.56
N THR A 129 1.11 -8.37 -11.88
CA THR A 129 0.27 -9.57 -12.05
C THR A 129 -1.16 -9.35 -11.57
N GLN A 130 -1.34 -8.71 -10.41
CA GLN A 130 -2.67 -8.51 -9.81
C GLN A 130 -3.46 -7.38 -10.47
N CYS A 131 -2.81 -6.25 -10.80
CA CYS A 131 -3.53 -5.05 -11.21
C CYS A 131 -3.62 -4.87 -12.73
N LEU A 132 -2.65 -5.42 -13.48
CA LEU A 132 -2.58 -5.17 -14.93
C LEU A 132 -3.01 -6.38 -15.77
N HIS A 133 -3.18 -7.58 -15.18
CA HIS A 133 -3.51 -8.81 -15.92
C HIS A 133 -2.58 -9.04 -17.14
N VAL A 134 -1.30 -8.65 -17.04
CA VAL A 134 -0.36 -8.71 -18.18
C VAL A 134 0.69 -9.77 -17.92
N ASP A 135 0.54 -10.93 -18.56
CA ASP A 135 1.55 -12.01 -18.59
C ASP A 135 2.79 -11.69 -19.48
N VAL A 136 3.06 -10.42 -19.81
CA VAL A 136 3.97 -10.05 -20.93
C VAL A 136 5.15 -9.15 -20.51
N TRP A 137 5.36 -8.83 -19.23
CA TRP A 137 6.46 -7.94 -18.82
C TRP A 137 7.70 -8.62 -18.24
N ILE A 138 7.84 -9.94 -18.41
CA ILE A 138 9.07 -10.69 -18.10
C ILE A 138 9.57 -11.34 -19.40
N SER A 139 10.18 -10.55 -20.29
CA SER A 139 11.01 -11.03 -21.40
C SER A 139 12.14 -10.04 -21.67
#